data_AF-A0A3N9YJE2-F1
#
_entry.id   AF-A0A3N9YJE2-F1
#
_cell.length_a   1.000
_cell.length_b   1.000
_cell.length_c   1.000
_cell.angle_alpha   90.00
_cell.angle_beta   90.00
_cell.angle_gamma   90.00
#
_symmetry.space_group_name_H-M   'P 1'
#
loop_
_entity.id
_entity.type
_entity.pdbx_description
1 polymer ?
#
loop_
_entity_poly.entity_id
_entity_poly.type
_entity_poly.pdbx_seq_one_letter_code
_entity_poly.pdbx_strand_id
1 'polypeptide(L)'
;VAPGHEAALAAALGGLADAVAVSGVDEAVEAMRLLKISDAGRAGLLVGSPAGPGMTGSADALRPKLPDDARWAPDLVECGAELRPAVHRALRDVALVDDLAAAAELVASNPELRAVTPDGDVVGAYAAAGGSAKAPSYIEVQAAVEEARANRLTAERAGLELRDQLVEARAEVAAAKETVQHAAAEKREAESHRNAASRRLAELGAAARSAKAETDRLGDSRSRAEAARQRDLTALAELEERLRLAEETPVDAEPSTEERDQLAAMVPQARQNEMEVRLAVRTAEERVSSIAGRADSLARQATAERAARERAAARS
;
A
#
# COMPACT_ATOMS: atom_id res chain seq x y z
N VAL A 1 21.06 62.59 -5.94
CA VAL A 1 22.33 62.15 -6.57
C VAL A 1 21.99 60.98 -7.47
N ALA A 2 22.56 60.93 -8.68
CA ALA A 2 22.37 59.79 -9.57
C ALA A 2 22.92 58.50 -8.90
N PRO A 3 22.18 57.38 -8.92
CA PRO A 3 22.57 56.16 -8.23
C PRO A 3 23.96 55.66 -8.65
N GLY A 4 24.79 55.26 -7.68
CA GLY A 4 26.13 54.70 -7.91
C GLY A 4 27.25 55.74 -7.95
N HIS A 5 26.96 57.00 -7.63
CA HIS A 5 27.95 58.10 -7.60
C HIS A 5 28.02 58.81 -6.23
N GLU A 6 27.41 58.23 -5.20
CA GLU A 6 27.29 58.80 -3.87
C GLU A 6 28.67 59.05 -3.23
N ALA A 7 29.56 58.04 -3.28
CA ALA A 7 30.91 58.13 -2.72
C ALA A 7 31.76 59.20 -3.44
N ALA A 8 31.77 59.17 -4.77
CA ALA A 8 32.48 60.14 -5.59
C ALA A 8 32.01 61.59 -5.34
N LEU A 9 30.70 61.83 -5.31
CA LEU A 9 30.16 63.17 -5.09
C LEU A 9 30.34 63.65 -3.64
N ALA A 10 30.24 62.75 -2.66
CA ALA A 10 30.57 63.07 -1.27
C ALA A 10 32.05 63.48 -1.13
N ALA A 11 32.97 62.75 -1.78
CA ALA A 11 34.38 63.10 -1.80
C ALA A 11 34.66 64.44 -2.49
N ALA A 12 34.02 64.69 -3.64
CA ALA A 12 34.15 65.93 -4.39
C ALA A 12 33.67 67.17 -3.62
N LEU A 13 32.57 67.04 -2.87
CA LEU A 13 32.03 68.08 -2.00
C LEU A 13 32.88 68.26 -0.72
N GLY A 14 33.59 67.22 -0.29
CA GLY A 14 34.44 67.25 0.90
C GLY A 14 33.64 67.62 2.14
N GLY A 15 34.09 68.65 2.87
CA GLY A 15 33.39 69.13 4.07
C GLY A 15 31.98 69.69 3.83
N LEU A 16 31.58 69.89 2.56
CA LEU A 16 30.22 70.28 2.20
C LEU A 16 29.25 69.10 2.07
N ALA A 17 29.74 67.85 2.02
CA ALA A 17 28.88 66.67 1.91
C ALA A 17 27.95 66.51 3.14
N ASP A 18 28.43 66.95 4.31
CA ASP A 18 27.68 66.92 5.59
C ASP A 18 27.23 68.34 6.01
N ALA A 19 27.25 69.33 5.11
CA ALA A 19 26.89 70.70 5.42
C ALA A 19 25.37 70.90 5.56
N VAL A 20 24.99 71.83 6.43
CA VAL A 20 23.58 72.25 6.59
C VAL A 20 23.25 73.32 5.56
N ALA A 21 22.20 73.11 4.80
CA ALA A 21 21.71 74.11 3.84
C ALA A 21 20.99 75.26 4.57
N VAL A 22 21.31 76.50 4.19
CA VAL A 22 20.67 77.72 4.70
C VAL A 22 20.23 78.61 3.54
N SER A 23 19.19 79.42 3.73
CA SER A 23 18.55 80.22 2.67
C SER A 23 19.38 81.40 2.16
N GLY A 24 20.33 81.88 2.97
CA GLY A 24 21.10 83.09 2.67
C GLY A 24 22.29 83.29 3.60
N VAL A 25 23.08 84.32 3.28
CA VAL A 25 24.31 84.66 4.01
C VAL A 25 24.00 85.12 5.43
N ASP A 26 22.93 85.89 5.61
CA ASP A 26 22.52 86.39 6.92
C ASP A 26 22.14 85.22 7.85
N GLU A 27 21.38 84.25 7.35
CA GLU A 27 21.02 83.04 8.09
C GLU A 27 22.24 82.17 8.41
N ALA A 28 23.22 82.11 7.50
CA ALA A 28 24.49 81.44 7.78
C ALA A 28 25.24 82.10 8.94
N VAL A 29 25.30 83.44 8.96
CA VAL A 29 25.94 84.21 10.03
C VAL A 29 25.22 84.02 11.35
N GLU A 30 23.89 84.04 11.36
CA GLU A 30 23.09 83.78 12.56
C GLU A 30 23.29 82.34 13.07
N ALA A 31 23.29 81.34 12.19
CA ALA A 31 23.57 79.96 12.56
C ALA A 31 24.97 79.81 13.17
N MET A 32 26.00 80.45 12.60
CA MET A 32 27.35 80.45 13.17
C MET A 32 27.42 81.18 14.52
N ARG A 33 26.66 82.27 14.70
CA ARG A 33 26.60 82.99 15.98
C ARG A 33 25.94 82.11 17.04
N LEU A 34 24.86 81.41 16.69
CA LEU A 34 24.21 80.45 17.57
C LEU A 34 25.17 79.35 18.02
N LEU A 35 25.91 78.72 17.09
CA LEU A 35 26.90 77.70 17.44
C LEU A 35 27.96 78.20 18.41
N LYS A 36 28.42 79.45 18.25
CA LYS A 36 29.39 80.09 19.16
C LYS A 36 28.79 80.39 20.54
N ILE A 37 27.58 80.93 20.59
CA ILE A 37 26.91 81.27 21.86
C ILE A 37 26.61 80.00 22.66
N SER A 38 26.20 78.94 21.98
CA SER A 38 25.82 77.67 22.60
C SER A 38 26.97 76.69 22.80
N ASP A 39 28.20 77.06 22.42
CA ASP A 39 29.38 76.16 22.39
C ASP A 39 29.08 74.80 21.73
N ALA A 40 28.27 74.82 20.66
CA ALA A 40 27.72 73.63 20.02
C ALA A 40 28.62 73.07 18.90
N GLY A 41 29.90 73.42 18.91
CA GLY A 41 30.89 72.95 17.94
C GLY A 41 30.89 73.70 16.60
N ARG A 42 31.22 73.00 15.52
CA ARG A 42 31.37 73.55 14.16
C ARG A 42 30.52 72.76 13.17
N ALA A 43 29.94 73.47 12.20
CA ALA A 43 29.21 72.86 11.09
C ALA A 43 29.67 73.50 9.76
N GLY A 44 29.68 72.71 8.69
CA GLY A 44 29.70 73.24 7.33
C GLY A 44 28.32 73.81 7.00
N LEU A 45 28.26 74.95 6.31
CA LEU A 45 27.01 75.54 5.85
C LEU A 45 27.05 75.71 4.33
N LEU A 46 26.03 75.22 3.63
CA LEU A 46 25.84 75.46 2.20
C LEU A 46 24.81 76.57 2.03
N VAL A 47 25.26 77.72 1.56
CA VAL A 47 24.45 78.93 1.50
C VAL A 47 23.73 79.03 0.16
N GLY A 48 22.41 78.94 0.18
CA GLY A 48 21.55 79.28 -0.94
C GLY A 48 21.71 80.75 -1.30
N SER A 49 21.87 81.04 -2.60
CA SER A 49 22.00 82.41 -3.09
C SER A 49 21.61 82.46 -4.56
N PRO A 50 21.04 83.57 -5.05
CA PRO A 50 20.87 83.79 -6.48
C PRO A 50 22.18 83.60 -7.25
N ALA A 51 22.10 83.14 -8.49
CA ALA A 51 23.26 82.96 -9.34
C ALA A 51 24.00 84.30 -9.52
N GLY A 52 25.28 84.35 -9.14
CA GLY A 52 26.11 85.55 -9.25
C GLY A 52 26.49 85.89 -10.70
N PRO A 53 27.12 87.05 -10.93
CA PRO A 53 27.68 87.41 -12.24
C PRO A 53 28.64 86.33 -12.75
N GLY A 54 28.44 85.83 -13.98
CA GLY A 54 29.22 84.70 -14.54
C GLY A 54 28.73 83.30 -14.14
N MET A 55 27.58 83.22 -13.46
CA MET A 55 26.79 81.99 -13.26
C MET A 55 25.50 81.99 -14.07
N THR A 56 25.25 83.08 -14.81
CA THR A 56 24.09 83.29 -15.68
C THR A 56 24.47 83.01 -17.13
N GLY A 57 23.97 81.91 -17.70
CA GLY A 57 24.28 81.44 -19.06
C GLY A 57 24.34 79.92 -19.16
N SER A 58 24.51 79.37 -20.37
CA SER A 58 24.71 77.92 -20.53
C SER A 58 26.10 77.55 -20.00
N ALA A 59 26.15 76.72 -18.95
CA ALA A 59 27.41 76.22 -18.39
C ALA A 59 28.25 75.48 -19.44
N ASP A 60 27.59 74.85 -20.43
CA ASP A 60 28.24 74.07 -21.49
C ASP A 60 29.07 74.93 -22.45
N ALA A 61 28.78 76.23 -22.55
CA ALA A 61 29.53 77.13 -23.43
C ALA A 61 30.90 77.54 -22.86
N LEU A 62 31.11 77.36 -21.55
CA LEU A 62 32.32 77.79 -20.83
C LEU A 62 33.15 76.61 -20.31
N ARG A 63 32.62 75.39 -20.37
CA ARG A 63 33.29 74.17 -19.90
C ARG A 63 34.26 73.65 -20.99
N PRO A 64 35.49 73.25 -20.63
CA PRO A 64 36.35 72.53 -21.56
C PRO A 64 35.67 71.21 -21.96
N LYS A 65 35.95 70.72 -23.18
CA LYS A 65 35.47 69.41 -23.59
C LYS A 65 36.14 68.34 -22.73
N LEU A 66 35.34 67.57 -22.01
CA LEU A 66 35.81 66.41 -21.26
C LEU A 66 36.09 65.23 -22.20
N PRO A 67 37.00 64.31 -21.82
CA PRO A 67 37.08 62.97 -22.40
C PRO A 67 35.72 62.27 -22.44
N ASP A 68 35.51 61.37 -23.41
CA ASP A 68 34.20 60.74 -23.65
C ASP A 68 33.72 59.85 -22.48
N ASP A 69 34.65 59.39 -21.65
CA ASP A 69 34.45 58.58 -20.44
C ASP A 69 34.24 59.41 -19.16
N ALA A 70 34.42 60.73 -19.22
CA ALA A 70 34.27 61.62 -18.07
C ALA A 70 32.92 62.33 -18.04
N ARG A 71 32.38 62.57 -16.84
CA ARG A 71 31.12 63.31 -16.63
C ARG A 71 31.28 64.48 -15.69
N TRP A 72 30.62 65.60 -15.96
CA TRP A 72 30.59 66.73 -15.04
C TRP A 72 29.84 66.37 -13.76
N ALA A 73 30.49 66.51 -12.60
CA ALA A 73 29.90 66.20 -11.30
C ALA A 73 28.59 66.97 -10.98
N PRO A 74 28.43 68.27 -11.33
CA PRO A 74 27.18 68.99 -11.11
C PRO A 74 25.97 68.35 -11.81
N ASP A 75 26.21 67.70 -12.94
CA ASP A 75 25.15 67.15 -13.80
C ASP A 75 24.62 65.81 -13.24
N LEU A 76 25.28 65.25 -12.22
CA LEU A 76 24.90 64.06 -11.48
C LEU A 76 24.13 64.37 -10.18
N VAL A 77 23.89 65.66 -9.90
CA VAL A 77 23.22 66.11 -8.67
C VAL A 77 21.93 66.84 -8.98
N GLU A 78 20.82 66.24 -8.59
CA GLU A 78 19.52 66.91 -8.54
C GLU A 78 19.32 67.60 -7.19
N CYS A 79 18.98 68.89 -7.22
CA CYS A 79 18.71 69.69 -6.03
C CYS A 79 17.67 70.80 -6.30
N GLY A 80 17.08 71.32 -5.23
CA GLY A 80 16.12 72.42 -5.27
C GLY A 80 16.73 73.70 -5.88
N ALA A 81 15.89 74.51 -6.53
CA ALA A 81 16.33 75.67 -7.31
C ALA A 81 17.17 76.68 -6.50
N GLU A 82 16.87 76.82 -5.20
CA GLU A 82 17.53 77.76 -4.28
C GLU A 82 18.97 77.35 -3.93
N LEU A 83 19.26 76.04 -3.93
CA LEU A 83 20.59 75.49 -3.62
C LEU A 83 21.41 75.19 -4.86
N ARG A 84 20.76 75.09 -6.03
CA ARG A 84 21.41 74.75 -7.29
C ARG A 84 22.63 75.63 -7.60
N PRO A 85 22.60 76.97 -7.46
CA PRO A 85 23.80 77.78 -7.68
C PRO A 85 24.95 77.40 -6.75
N ALA A 86 24.68 77.13 -5.47
CA ALA A 86 25.70 76.77 -4.49
C ALA A 86 26.31 75.39 -4.77
N VAL A 87 25.48 74.39 -5.08
CA VAL A 87 25.92 73.03 -5.44
C VAL A 87 26.74 73.05 -6.74
N HIS A 88 26.24 73.71 -7.78
CA HIS A 88 26.97 73.84 -9.06
C HIS A 88 28.26 74.64 -8.88
N ARG A 89 28.32 75.61 -7.96
CA ARG A 89 29.55 76.35 -7.66
C ARG A 89 30.59 75.49 -6.94
N ALA A 90 30.17 74.65 -6.00
CA ALA A 90 31.03 73.74 -5.25
C ALA A 90 31.63 72.64 -6.14
N LEU A 91 30.84 72.17 -7.12
CA LEU A 91 31.21 71.10 -8.05
C LEU A 91 31.65 71.61 -9.44
N ARG A 92 31.75 72.93 -9.63
CA ARG A 92 31.92 73.57 -10.96
C ARG A 92 33.02 72.93 -11.80
N ASP A 93 34.18 72.77 -11.19
CA ASP A 93 35.42 72.35 -11.86
C ASP A 93 35.72 70.87 -11.58
N VAL A 94 34.68 70.07 -11.25
CA VAL A 94 34.82 68.66 -10.90
C VAL A 94 34.25 67.77 -11.99
N ALA A 95 35.07 66.84 -12.48
CA ALA A 95 34.68 65.78 -13.38
C ALA A 95 34.81 64.41 -12.70
N LEU A 96 33.79 63.58 -12.83
CA LEU A 96 33.85 62.15 -12.52
C LEU A 96 34.59 61.44 -13.65
N VAL A 97 35.58 60.63 -13.29
CA VAL A 97 36.36 59.78 -14.19
C VAL A 97 36.36 58.35 -13.68
N ASP A 98 36.68 57.37 -14.52
CA ASP A 98 36.59 55.96 -14.13
C ASP A 98 37.68 55.53 -13.13
N ASP A 99 38.91 56.05 -13.26
CA ASP A 99 40.03 55.65 -12.42
C ASP A 99 41.09 56.77 -12.18
N LEU A 100 42.09 56.47 -11.35
CA LEU A 100 43.18 57.39 -11.00
C LEU A 100 44.09 57.74 -12.20
N ALA A 101 44.20 56.87 -13.20
CA ALA A 101 45.02 57.14 -14.38
C ALA A 101 44.33 58.20 -15.26
N ALA A 102 43.03 58.03 -15.52
CA ALA A 102 42.19 59.02 -16.18
C ALA A 102 42.15 60.34 -15.40
N ALA A 103 42.10 60.27 -14.07
CA ALA A 103 42.16 61.45 -13.20
C ALA A 103 43.46 62.25 -13.40
N ALA A 104 44.60 61.57 -13.45
CA ALA A 104 45.90 62.21 -13.67
C ALA A 104 46.01 62.83 -15.07
N GLU A 105 45.53 62.14 -16.11
CA GLU A 105 45.55 62.63 -17.49
C GLU A 105 44.68 63.88 -17.68
N LEU A 106 43.47 63.87 -17.10
CA LEU A 106 42.55 64.99 -17.18
C LEU A 106 43.14 66.25 -16.53
N VAL A 107 43.70 66.10 -15.32
CA VAL A 107 44.29 67.21 -14.56
C VAL A 107 45.57 67.72 -15.21
N ALA A 108 46.39 66.84 -15.79
CA ALA A 108 47.60 67.24 -16.52
C ALA A 108 47.26 68.10 -17.74
N SER A 109 46.17 67.76 -18.44
CA SER A 109 45.70 68.49 -19.62
C SER A 109 44.92 69.77 -19.26
N ASN A 110 44.27 69.79 -18.10
CA ASN A 110 43.48 70.92 -17.62
C ASN A 110 43.73 71.17 -16.11
N PRO A 111 44.79 71.92 -15.74
CA PRO A 111 45.17 72.12 -14.35
C PRO A 111 44.13 72.83 -13.46
N GLU A 112 43.13 73.46 -14.08
CA GLU A 112 42.02 74.12 -13.38
C GLU A 112 40.94 73.14 -12.90
N LEU A 113 40.92 71.90 -13.44
CA LEU A 113 39.93 70.88 -13.09
C LEU A 113 40.39 70.01 -11.93
N ARG A 114 39.41 69.41 -11.27
CA ARG A 114 39.57 68.29 -10.35
C ARG A 114 38.86 67.07 -10.92
N ALA A 115 39.52 65.94 -10.89
CA ALA A 115 38.94 64.66 -11.21
C ALA A 115 38.53 63.93 -9.92
N VAL A 116 37.41 63.21 -9.95
CA VAL A 116 37.00 62.32 -8.86
C VAL A 116 36.71 60.93 -9.38
N THR A 117 37.21 59.89 -8.71
CA THR A 117 36.98 58.48 -9.06
C THR A 117 35.70 57.95 -8.38
N PRO A 118 35.14 56.81 -8.83
CA PRO A 118 33.97 56.20 -8.19
C PRO A 118 34.24 55.81 -6.72
N ASP A 119 35.50 55.48 -6.42
CA ASP A 119 35.97 55.12 -5.08
C ASP A 119 36.14 56.34 -4.15
N GLY A 120 35.96 57.57 -4.68
CA GLY A 120 36.02 58.80 -3.89
C GLY A 120 37.43 59.40 -3.78
N ASP A 121 38.37 59.04 -4.64
CA ASP A 121 39.65 59.74 -4.74
C ASP A 121 39.46 61.03 -5.56
N VAL A 122 39.93 62.16 -5.03
CA VAL A 122 39.90 63.48 -5.67
C VAL A 122 41.32 63.90 -6.03
N VAL A 123 41.56 64.18 -7.31
CA VAL A 123 42.85 64.62 -7.84
C VAL A 123 42.70 65.99 -8.48
N GLY A 124 43.57 66.94 -8.13
CA GLY A 124 43.69 68.24 -8.78
C GLY A 124 45.16 68.67 -8.87
N ALA A 125 45.46 69.68 -9.68
CA ALA A 125 46.85 70.06 -9.98
C ALA A 125 47.64 70.53 -8.74
N TYR A 126 46.93 71.05 -7.73
CA TYR A 126 47.54 71.66 -6.55
C TYR A 126 47.18 70.96 -5.23
N ALA A 127 46.22 70.03 -5.27
CA ALA A 127 45.76 69.28 -4.09
C ALA A 127 45.11 67.98 -4.53
N ALA A 128 45.29 66.93 -3.73
CA ALA A 128 44.63 65.64 -3.91
C ALA A 128 44.24 65.05 -2.55
N ALA A 129 43.19 64.23 -2.53
CA ALA A 129 42.72 63.50 -1.35
C ALA A 129 42.24 62.12 -1.80
N GLY A 130 42.68 61.05 -1.13
CA GLY A 130 42.37 59.69 -1.51
C GLY A 130 43.01 58.68 -0.57
N GLY A 131 42.70 57.40 -0.74
CA GLY A 131 43.23 56.30 0.09
C GLY A 131 42.19 55.27 0.53
N SER A 132 42.58 54.37 1.44
CA SER A 132 41.71 53.27 1.89
C SER A 132 40.51 53.74 2.73
N ALA A 133 39.41 53.01 2.58
CA ALA A 133 38.08 53.21 3.18
C ALA A 133 37.98 54.25 4.33
N LYS A 134 37.33 55.37 4.02
CA LYS A 134 36.81 56.33 5.01
C LYS A 134 35.50 55.79 5.61
N ALA A 135 35.10 56.31 6.78
CA ALA A 135 33.75 56.10 7.29
C ALA A 135 32.71 56.59 6.24
N PRO A 136 31.60 55.84 6.01
CA PRO A 136 30.57 56.21 5.05
C PRO A 136 30.05 57.63 5.30
N SER A 137 29.87 58.39 4.23
CA SER A 137 29.26 59.72 4.29
C SER A 137 27.77 59.64 4.65
N TYR A 138 27.20 60.75 5.12
CA TYR A 138 25.76 60.82 5.41
C TYR A 138 24.91 60.46 4.18
N ILE A 139 25.36 60.85 2.97
CA ILE A 139 24.67 60.57 1.70
C ILE A 139 24.60 59.06 1.45
N GLU A 140 25.71 58.34 1.63
CA GLU A 140 25.75 56.89 1.46
C GLU A 140 24.87 56.16 2.49
N VAL A 141 24.86 56.64 3.75
CA VAL A 141 23.98 56.08 4.79
C VAL A 141 22.51 56.32 4.45
N GLN A 142 22.14 57.52 3.96
CA GLN A 142 20.76 57.79 3.55
C GLN A 142 20.34 56.91 2.35
N ALA A 143 21.22 56.74 1.35
CA ALA A 143 20.95 55.86 0.21
C ALA A 143 20.69 54.42 0.66
N ALA A 144 21.54 53.88 1.54
CA ALA A 144 21.37 52.53 2.09
C ALA A 144 20.08 52.38 2.92
N VAL A 145 19.68 53.42 3.66
CA VAL A 145 18.41 53.43 4.42
C VAL A 145 17.20 53.39 3.49
N GLU A 146 17.22 54.19 2.42
CA GLU A 146 16.12 54.21 1.44
C GLU A 146 16.03 52.89 0.67
N GLU A 147 17.16 52.32 0.27
CA GLU A 147 17.21 50.99 -0.35
C GLU A 147 16.64 49.91 0.61
N ALA A 148 17.06 49.91 1.87
CA ALA A 148 16.54 48.97 2.87
C ALA A 148 15.02 49.12 3.09
N ARG A 149 14.50 50.35 3.06
CA ARG A 149 13.05 50.62 3.16
C ARG A 149 12.30 50.07 1.95
N ALA A 150 12.81 50.27 0.74
CA ALA A 150 12.22 49.74 -0.49
C ALA A 150 12.23 48.20 -0.50
N ASN A 151 13.33 47.58 -0.08
CA ASN A 151 13.48 46.14 0.02
C ASN A 151 12.50 45.55 1.06
N ARG A 152 12.34 46.20 2.23
CA ARG A 152 11.35 45.79 3.24
C ARG A 152 9.93 45.81 2.68
N LEU A 153 9.53 46.91 2.04
CA LEU A 153 8.17 47.03 1.49
C LEU A 153 7.89 45.95 0.42
N THR A 154 8.89 45.64 -0.40
CA THR A 154 8.80 44.57 -1.41
C THR A 154 8.62 43.21 -0.74
N ALA A 155 9.41 42.91 0.29
CA ALA A 155 9.32 41.65 1.03
C ALA A 155 7.98 41.51 1.78
N GLU A 156 7.46 42.59 2.38
CA GLU A 156 6.17 42.60 3.05
C GLU A 156 5.01 42.29 2.07
N ARG A 157 5.03 42.88 0.87
CA ARG A 157 4.04 42.59 -0.18
C ARG A 157 4.10 41.13 -0.62
N ALA A 158 5.30 40.61 -0.90
CA ALA A 158 5.48 39.21 -1.25
C ALA A 158 5.01 38.26 -0.13
N GLY A 159 5.24 38.64 1.13
CA GLY A 159 4.76 37.88 2.29
C GLY A 159 3.24 37.83 2.41
N LEU A 160 2.54 38.92 2.10
CA LEU A 160 1.07 38.93 2.06
C LEU A 160 0.54 38.05 0.92
N GLU A 161 1.10 38.17 -0.28
CA GLU A 161 0.70 37.36 -1.43
C GLU A 161 0.88 35.86 -1.17
N LEU A 162 2.04 35.46 -0.63
CA LEU A 162 2.30 34.06 -0.27
C LEU A 162 1.37 33.55 0.83
N ARG A 163 0.96 34.41 1.76
CA ARG A 163 -0.02 34.03 2.81
C ARG A 163 -1.39 33.77 2.19
N ASP A 164 -1.83 34.60 1.26
CA ASP A 164 -3.11 34.42 0.58
C ASP A 164 -3.11 33.14 -0.28
N GLN A 165 -2.04 32.92 -1.06
CA GLN A 165 -1.83 31.68 -1.82
C GLN A 165 -1.83 30.43 -0.92
N LEU A 166 -1.23 30.52 0.27
CA LEU A 166 -1.22 29.42 1.25
C LEU A 166 -2.62 29.12 1.81
N VAL A 167 -3.44 30.15 2.03
CA VAL A 167 -4.83 29.97 2.48
C VAL A 167 -5.65 29.27 1.39
N GLU A 168 -5.53 29.73 0.15
CA GLU A 168 -6.22 29.13 -1.00
C GLU A 168 -5.80 27.66 -1.22
N ALA A 169 -4.49 27.39 -1.29
CA ALA A 169 -3.99 26.02 -1.45
C ALA A 169 -4.43 25.09 -0.30
N ARG A 170 -4.52 25.59 0.94
CA ARG A 170 -5.05 24.81 2.06
C ARG A 170 -6.54 24.52 1.92
N ALA A 171 -7.33 25.47 1.42
CA ALA A 171 -8.75 25.26 1.16
C ALA A 171 -8.96 24.22 0.04
N GLU A 172 -8.18 24.29 -1.04
CA GLU A 172 -8.21 23.29 -2.12
C GLU A 172 -7.87 21.88 -1.61
N VAL A 173 -6.81 21.75 -0.80
CA VAL A 173 -6.44 20.46 -0.19
C VAL A 173 -7.55 19.94 0.74
N ALA A 174 -8.21 20.81 1.49
CA ALA A 174 -9.33 20.41 2.35
C ALA A 174 -10.52 19.90 1.53
N ALA A 175 -10.92 20.62 0.47
CA ALA A 175 -12.01 20.22 -0.43
C ALA A 175 -11.70 18.90 -1.17
N ALA A 176 -10.46 18.73 -1.63
CA ALA A 176 -10.00 17.49 -2.27
C ALA A 176 -10.05 16.31 -1.28
N LYS A 177 -9.64 16.52 -0.02
CA LYS A 177 -9.73 15.49 1.03
C LYS A 177 -11.17 15.08 1.32
N GLU A 178 -12.10 16.03 1.39
CA GLU A 178 -13.52 15.75 1.58
C GLU A 178 -14.08 14.91 0.42
N THR A 179 -13.75 15.29 -0.81
CA THR A 179 -14.14 14.53 -2.02
C THR A 179 -13.62 13.10 -1.98
N VAL A 180 -12.36 12.90 -1.59
CA VAL A 180 -11.75 11.56 -1.45
C VAL A 180 -12.43 10.75 -0.36
N GLN A 181 -12.77 11.37 0.78
CA GLN A 181 -13.46 10.69 1.87
C GLN A 181 -14.86 10.24 1.46
N HIS A 182 -15.60 11.10 0.75
CA HIS A 182 -16.92 10.76 0.22
C HIS A 182 -16.85 9.59 -0.77
N ALA A 183 -15.98 9.68 -1.78
CA ALA A 183 -15.80 8.61 -2.76
C ALA A 183 -15.34 7.28 -2.12
N ALA A 184 -14.50 7.35 -1.08
CA ALA A 184 -14.08 6.17 -0.33
C ALA A 184 -15.24 5.52 0.46
N ALA A 185 -16.14 6.33 1.02
CA ALA A 185 -17.34 5.84 1.71
C ALA A 185 -18.30 5.16 0.72
N GLU A 186 -18.61 5.81 -0.41
CA GLU A 186 -19.46 5.24 -1.47
C GLU A 186 -18.87 3.93 -2.01
N LYS A 187 -17.55 3.87 -2.23
CA LYS A 187 -16.88 2.65 -2.65
C LYS A 187 -17.05 1.52 -1.63
N ARG A 188 -16.87 1.80 -0.33
CA ARG A 188 -17.04 0.78 0.73
C ARG A 188 -18.47 0.26 0.80
N GLU A 189 -19.45 1.14 0.64
CA GLU A 189 -20.85 0.77 0.59
C GLU A 189 -21.15 -0.14 -0.62
N ALA A 190 -20.68 0.26 -1.81
CA ALA A 190 -20.82 -0.54 -3.03
C ALA A 190 -20.13 -1.92 -2.90
N GLU A 191 -18.94 -1.98 -2.30
CA GLU A 191 -18.23 -3.24 -2.02
C GLU A 191 -19.00 -4.12 -1.03
N SER A 192 -19.61 -3.54 0.00
CA SER A 192 -20.46 -4.26 0.95
C SER A 192 -21.69 -4.86 0.25
N HIS A 193 -22.39 -4.08 -0.55
CA HIS A 193 -23.54 -4.55 -1.36
C HIS A 193 -23.14 -5.67 -2.32
N ARG A 194 -22.02 -5.51 -3.04
CA ARG A 194 -21.50 -6.55 -3.93
C ARG A 194 -21.18 -7.83 -3.17
N ASN A 195 -20.51 -7.73 -2.03
CA ASN A 195 -20.15 -8.90 -1.23
C ASN A 195 -21.39 -9.61 -0.66
N ALA A 196 -22.41 -8.86 -0.25
CA ALA A 196 -23.69 -9.42 0.18
C ALA A 196 -24.41 -10.16 -0.96
N ALA A 197 -24.45 -9.56 -2.16
CA ALA A 197 -25.02 -10.17 -3.35
C ALA A 197 -24.27 -11.45 -3.75
N SER A 198 -22.93 -11.44 -3.75
CA SER A 198 -22.11 -12.61 -4.04
C SER A 198 -22.34 -13.76 -3.04
N ARG A 199 -22.47 -13.47 -1.74
CA ARG A 199 -22.80 -14.48 -0.73
C ARG A 199 -24.17 -15.10 -0.98
N ARG A 200 -25.19 -14.28 -1.27
CA ARG A 200 -26.54 -14.76 -1.57
C ARG A 200 -26.59 -15.60 -2.85
N LEU A 201 -25.84 -15.20 -3.89
CA LEU A 201 -25.70 -15.98 -5.12
C LEU A 201 -25.03 -17.33 -4.85
N ALA A 202 -23.99 -17.38 -4.03
CA ALA A 202 -23.32 -18.62 -3.67
C ALA A 202 -24.24 -19.58 -2.90
N GLU A 203 -25.00 -19.05 -1.94
CA GLU A 203 -25.99 -19.80 -1.15
C GLU A 203 -27.10 -20.37 -2.04
N LEU A 204 -27.72 -19.53 -2.87
CA LEU A 204 -28.76 -19.96 -3.81
C LEU A 204 -28.22 -20.97 -4.83
N GLY A 205 -26.99 -20.78 -5.30
CA GLY A 205 -26.33 -21.72 -6.20
C GLY A 205 -26.07 -23.09 -5.54
N ALA A 206 -25.70 -23.11 -4.26
CA ALA A 206 -25.54 -24.35 -3.49
C ALA A 206 -26.89 -25.06 -3.28
N ALA A 207 -27.94 -24.30 -2.90
CA ALA A 207 -29.29 -24.81 -2.76
C ALA A 207 -29.82 -25.42 -4.06
N ALA A 208 -29.63 -24.72 -5.20
CA ALA A 208 -30.02 -25.20 -6.52
C ALA A 208 -29.31 -26.51 -6.89
N ARG A 209 -27.99 -26.61 -6.66
CA ARG A 209 -27.23 -27.85 -6.90
C ARG A 209 -27.71 -29.01 -6.01
N SER A 210 -27.98 -28.75 -4.74
CA SER A 210 -28.50 -29.78 -3.82
C SER A 210 -29.89 -30.26 -4.24
N ALA A 211 -30.78 -29.33 -4.60
CA ALA A 211 -32.13 -29.67 -5.06
C ALA A 211 -32.08 -30.50 -6.36
N LYS A 212 -31.17 -30.15 -7.27
CA LYS A 212 -30.94 -30.93 -8.49
C LYS A 212 -30.44 -32.33 -8.18
N ALA A 213 -29.43 -32.47 -7.32
CA ALA A 213 -28.91 -33.77 -6.92
C ALA A 213 -29.99 -34.64 -6.24
N GLU A 214 -30.86 -34.04 -5.42
CA GLU A 214 -31.96 -34.77 -4.79
C GLU A 214 -33.03 -35.19 -5.79
N THR A 215 -33.34 -34.33 -6.76
CA THR A 215 -34.25 -34.67 -7.87
C THR A 215 -33.71 -35.86 -8.65
N ASP A 216 -32.41 -35.88 -8.95
CA ASP A 216 -31.76 -36.98 -9.67
C ASP A 216 -31.81 -38.29 -8.86
N ARG A 217 -31.50 -38.25 -7.56
CA ARG A 217 -31.62 -39.43 -6.67
C ARG A 217 -33.04 -39.98 -6.56
N LEU A 218 -34.04 -39.10 -6.45
CA LEU A 218 -35.44 -39.50 -6.40
C LEU A 218 -35.88 -40.10 -7.75
N GLY A 219 -35.39 -39.56 -8.87
CA GLY A 219 -35.57 -40.11 -10.21
C GLY A 219 -35.00 -41.53 -10.33
N ASP A 220 -33.78 -41.77 -9.85
CA ASP A 220 -33.15 -43.09 -9.84
C ASP A 220 -33.88 -44.08 -8.92
N SER A 221 -34.30 -43.62 -7.74
CA SER A 221 -35.09 -44.41 -6.80
C SER A 221 -36.43 -44.84 -7.40
N ARG A 222 -37.14 -43.88 -8.02
CA ARG A 222 -38.39 -44.13 -8.73
C ARG A 222 -38.19 -45.15 -9.85
N SER A 223 -37.17 -44.98 -10.69
CA SER A 223 -36.89 -45.89 -11.81
C SER A 223 -36.62 -47.31 -11.33
N ARG A 224 -35.87 -47.48 -10.22
CA ARG A 224 -35.65 -48.80 -9.59
C ARG A 224 -36.92 -49.41 -9.04
N ALA A 225 -37.78 -48.61 -8.40
CA ALA A 225 -39.06 -49.06 -7.86
C ALA A 225 -40.02 -49.49 -8.99
N GLU A 226 -40.09 -48.72 -10.08
CA GLU A 226 -40.88 -49.06 -11.27
C GLU A 226 -40.38 -50.37 -11.91
N ALA A 227 -39.06 -50.55 -12.02
CA ALA A 227 -38.47 -51.80 -12.54
C ALA A 227 -38.67 -53.00 -11.61
N ALA A 228 -38.64 -52.80 -10.28
CA ALA A 228 -38.98 -53.85 -9.32
C ALA A 228 -40.45 -54.26 -9.42
N ARG A 229 -41.36 -53.28 -9.43
CA ARG A 229 -42.80 -53.51 -9.63
C ARG A 229 -43.08 -54.30 -10.91
N GLN A 230 -42.41 -53.95 -12.01
CA GLN A 230 -42.59 -54.67 -13.27
C GLN A 230 -42.15 -56.13 -13.16
N ARG A 231 -41.02 -56.41 -12.51
CA ARG A 231 -40.54 -57.77 -12.25
C ARG A 231 -41.51 -58.55 -11.34
N ASP A 232 -42.00 -57.92 -10.29
CA ASP A 232 -42.94 -58.53 -9.34
C ASP A 232 -44.27 -58.87 -10.03
N LEU A 233 -44.77 -57.99 -10.90
CA LEU A 233 -45.98 -58.26 -11.70
C LEU A 233 -45.78 -59.43 -12.67
N THR A 234 -44.62 -59.51 -13.33
CA THR A 234 -44.31 -60.66 -14.20
C THR A 234 -44.25 -61.95 -13.39
N ALA A 235 -43.55 -61.96 -12.24
CA ALA A 235 -43.43 -63.13 -11.38
C ALA A 235 -44.79 -63.56 -10.80
N LEU A 236 -45.65 -62.59 -10.43
CA LEU A 236 -47.01 -62.86 -9.99
C LEU A 236 -47.80 -63.60 -11.07
N ALA A 237 -47.78 -63.10 -12.31
CA ALA A 237 -48.49 -63.74 -13.42
C ALA A 237 -48.00 -65.19 -13.67
N GLU A 238 -46.69 -65.43 -13.57
CA GLU A 238 -46.13 -66.79 -13.67
C GLU A 238 -46.60 -67.71 -12.53
N LEU A 239 -46.67 -67.20 -11.29
CA LEU A 239 -47.15 -67.94 -10.13
C LEU A 239 -48.65 -68.23 -10.22
N GLU A 240 -49.46 -67.27 -10.66
CA GLU A 240 -50.89 -67.44 -10.89
C GLU A 240 -51.18 -68.49 -11.97
N GLU A 241 -50.40 -68.50 -13.05
CA GLU A 241 -50.50 -69.54 -14.08
C GLU A 241 -50.14 -70.93 -13.54
N ARG A 242 -49.04 -71.04 -12.79
CA ARG A 242 -48.63 -72.30 -12.16
C ARG A 242 -49.66 -72.81 -11.17
N LEU A 243 -50.26 -71.92 -10.39
CA LEU A 243 -51.34 -72.26 -9.46
C LEU A 243 -52.55 -72.82 -10.21
N ARG A 244 -52.99 -72.12 -11.27
CA ARG A 244 -54.11 -72.58 -12.10
C ARG A 244 -53.88 -73.98 -12.67
N LEU A 245 -52.70 -74.23 -13.24
CA LEU A 245 -52.34 -75.54 -13.77
C LEU A 245 -52.33 -76.63 -12.68
N ALA A 246 -51.84 -76.31 -11.48
CA ALA A 246 -51.84 -77.25 -10.36
C ALA A 246 -53.27 -77.55 -9.86
N GLU A 247 -54.15 -76.53 -9.80
CA GLU A 247 -55.55 -76.68 -9.41
C GLU A 247 -56.38 -77.47 -10.45
N GLU A 248 -56.07 -77.35 -11.74
CA GLU A 248 -56.71 -78.11 -12.82
C GLU A 248 -56.21 -79.56 -12.92
N THR A 249 -55.08 -79.90 -12.29
CA THR A 249 -54.51 -81.25 -12.34
C THR A 249 -55.30 -82.18 -11.39
N PRO A 250 -55.92 -83.28 -11.89
CA PRO A 250 -56.61 -84.24 -11.05
C PRO A 250 -55.65 -84.87 -10.03
N VAL A 251 -56.01 -84.86 -8.75
CA VAL A 251 -55.24 -85.57 -7.72
C VAL A 251 -55.57 -87.05 -7.85
N ASP A 252 -54.59 -87.85 -8.26
CA ASP A 252 -54.70 -89.31 -8.22
C ASP A 252 -54.93 -89.78 -6.78
N ALA A 253 -55.88 -90.68 -6.59
CA ALA A 253 -56.13 -91.27 -5.28
C ALA A 253 -54.86 -91.95 -4.76
N GLU A 254 -54.48 -91.68 -3.51
CA GLU A 254 -53.34 -92.34 -2.89
C GLU A 254 -53.50 -93.86 -2.99
N PRO A 255 -52.45 -94.60 -3.42
CA PRO A 255 -52.52 -96.05 -3.50
C PRO A 255 -52.82 -96.63 -2.11
N SER A 256 -53.80 -97.55 -2.04
CA SER A 256 -54.23 -98.18 -0.78
C SER A 256 -53.04 -98.78 -0.02
N THR A 257 -52.95 -98.49 1.28
CA THR A 257 -51.94 -99.09 2.16
C THR A 257 -52.35 -100.45 2.72
N GLU A 258 -53.54 -100.95 2.37
CA GLU A 258 -54.12 -102.16 2.94
C GLU A 258 -53.26 -103.41 2.72
N GLU A 259 -52.71 -103.61 1.51
CA GLU A 259 -51.85 -104.78 1.22
C GLU A 259 -50.56 -104.75 2.04
N ARG A 260 -49.95 -103.56 2.19
CA ARG A 260 -48.74 -103.38 3.01
C ARG A 260 -49.03 -103.73 4.47
N ASP A 261 -50.15 -103.23 4.98
CA ASP A 261 -50.53 -103.39 6.39
C ASP A 261 -50.92 -104.86 6.69
N GLN A 262 -51.58 -105.55 5.76
CA GLN A 262 -51.86 -107.00 5.85
C GLN A 262 -50.57 -107.83 5.89
N LEU A 263 -49.63 -107.58 4.97
CA LEU A 263 -48.36 -108.31 4.93
C LEU A 263 -47.53 -108.07 6.19
N ALA A 264 -47.48 -106.85 6.71
CA ALA A 264 -46.78 -106.52 7.95
C ALA A 264 -47.32 -107.29 9.16
N ALA A 265 -48.63 -107.54 9.23
CA ALA A 265 -49.27 -108.30 10.31
C ALA A 265 -48.94 -109.80 10.28
N MET A 266 -48.62 -110.39 9.12
CA MET A 266 -48.31 -111.82 8.98
C MET A 266 -46.87 -112.19 9.36
N VAL A 267 -45.93 -111.23 9.30
CA VAL A 267 -44.49 -111.46 9.54
C VAL A 267 -44.17 -112.00 10.94
N PRO A 268 -44.74 -111.49 12.06
CA PRO A 268 -44.46 -112.01 13.40
C PRO A 268 -44.85 -113.48 13.55
N GLN A 269 -46.03 -113.87 13.04
CA GLN A 269 -46.54 -115.24 13.09
C GLN A 269 -45.62 -116.20 12.33
N ALA A 270 -45.17 -115.79 11.13
CA ALA A 270 -44.25 -116.59 10.31
C ALA A 270 -42.88 -116.78 11.00
N ARG A 271 -42.34 -115.73 11.63
CA ARG A 271 -41.08 -115.80 12.38
C ARG A 271 -41.18 -116.67 13.64
N GLN A 272 -42.32 -116.63 14.34
CA GLN A 272 -42.58 -117.49 15.49
C GLN A 272 -42.57 -118.98 15.08
N ASN A 273 -43.27 -119.32 13.98
CA ASN A 273 -43.27 -120.67 13.43
C ASN A 273 -41.86 -121.13 13.00
N GLU A 274 -41.09 -120.27 12.35
CA GLU A 274 -39.70 -120.58 11.97
C GLU A 274 -38.84 -120.93 13.19
N MET A 275 -38.98 -120.17 14.27
CA MET A 275 -38.21 -120.38 15.50
C MET A 275 -38.61 -121.70 16.20
N GLU A 276 -39.91 -122.00 16.27
CA GLU A 276 -40.41 -123.26 16.84
C GLU A 276 -39.91 -124.49 16.07
N VAL A 277 -39.92 -124.42 14.73
CA VAL A 277 -39.38 -125.49 13.88
C VAL A 277 -37.87 -125.67 14.09
N ARG A 278 -37.09 -124.58 14.17
CA ARG A 278 -35.65 -124.66 14.46
C ARG A 278 -35.35 -125.27 15.83
N LEU A 279 -36.13 -124.91 16.85
CA LEU A 279 -35.99 -125.48 18.19
C LEU A 279 -36.30 -126.97 18.21
N ALA A 280 -37.33 -127.40 17.48
CA ALA A 280 -37.67 -128.82 17.33
C ALA A 280 -36.55 -129.62 16.65
N VAL A 281 -35.94 -129.08 15.60
CA VAL A 281 -34.78 -129.70 14.91
C VAL A 281 -33.59 -129.83 15.87
N ARG A 282 -33.23 -128.75 16.57
CA ARG A 282 -32.12 -128.76 17.54
C ARG A 282 -32.34 -129.79 18.65
N THR A 283 -33.57 -129.91 19.14
CA THR A 283 -33.95 -130.88 20.18
C THR A 283 -33.82 -132.33 19.67
N ALA A 284 -34.13 -132.58 18.40
CA ALA A 284 -33.95 -133.89 17.77
C ALA A 284 -32.45 -134.24 17.58
N GLU A 285 -31.64 -133.26 17.18
CA GLU A 285 -30.18 -133.42 17.03
C GLU A 285 -29.50 -133.73 18.37
N GLU A 286 -29.87 -133.03 19.45
CA GLU A 286 -29.35 -133.29 20.79
C GLU A 286 -29.74 -134.70 21.30
N ARG A 287 -30.95 -135.17 20.98
CA ARG A 287 -31.39 -136.55 21.28
C ARG A 287 -30.57 -137.60 20.53
N VAL A 288 -30.27 -137.38 19.25
CA VAL A 288 -29.43 -138.28 18.45
C VAL A 288 -28.02 -138.36 19.03
N SER A 289 -27.43 -137.23 19.40
CA SER A 289 -26.11 -137.16 20.06
C SER A 289 -26.09 -137.91 21.39
N SER A 290 -27.13 -137.75 22.23
CA SER A 290 -27.27 -138.47 23.50
C SER A 290 -27.36 -140.00 23.31
N ILE A 291 -28.12 -140.47 22.32
CA ILE A 291 -28.26 -141.90 22.01
C ILE A 291 -26.95 -142.48 21.47
N ALA A 292 -26.25 -141.75 20.59
CA ALA A 292 -24.95 -142.16 20.06
C ALA A 292 -23.90 -142.28 21.18
N GLY A 293 -23.83 -141.31 22.10
CA GLY A 293 -22.94 -141.38 23.26
C GLY A 293 -23.24 -142.56 24.19
N ARG A 294 -24.51 -142.93 24.34
CA ARG A 294 -24.96 -144.09 25.13
C ARG A 294 -24.60 -145.41 24.46
N ALA A 295 -24.73 -145.50 23.14
CA ALA A 295 -24.31 -146.66 22.35
C ALA A 295 -22.79 -146.88 22.41
N ASP A 296 -21.99 -145.82 22.30
CA ASP A 296 -20.53 -145.88 22.44
C ASP A 296 -20.09 -146.33 23.85
N SER A 297 -20.77 -145.87 24.89
CA SER A 297 -20.49 -146.29 26.28
C SER A 297 -20.80 -147.78 26.49
N LEU A 298 -21.92 -148.28 25.94
CA LEU A 298 -22.30 -149.70 26.01
C LEU A 298 -21.35 -150.58 25.18
N ALA A 299 -20.89 -150.11 24.03
CA ALA A 299 -19.89 -150.81 23.23
C ALA A 299 -18.56 -150.93 23.99
N ARG A 300 -18.08 -149.85 24.64
CA ARG A 300 -16.86 -149.90 25.48
C ARG A 300 -17.01 -150.85 26.68
N GLN A 301 -18.18 -150.86 27.34
CA GLN A 301 -18.47 -151.83 28.41
C GLN A 301 -18.42 -153.27 27.89
N ALA A 302 -19.03 -153.55 26.75
CA ALA A 302 -19.01 -154.89 26.15
C ALA A 302 -17.60 -155.35 25.75
N THR A 303 -16.75 -154.46 25.22
CA THR A 303 -15.34 -154.77 24.92
C THR A 303 -14.53 -155.01 26.19
N ALA A 304 -14.75 -154.20 27.24
CA ALA A 304 -14.11 -154.39 28.55
C ALA A 304 -14.52 -155.71 29.21
N GLU A 305 -15.79 -156.10 29.07
CA GLU A 305 -16.34 -157.34 29.64
C GLU A 305 -15.90 -158.60 28.86
N ARG A 306 -15.73 -158.50 27.53
CA ARG A 306 -15.08 -159.54 26.71
C ARG A 306 -13.61 -159.70 27.05
N ALA A 307 -12.86 -158.59 27.21
CA ALA A 307 -11.46 -158.64 27.64
C ALA A 307 -11.31 -159.17 29.08
N ALA A 308 -12.28 -158.93 29.96
CA ALA A 308 -12.34 -159.52 31.29
C ALA A 308 -12.60 -161.04 31.24
N ARG A 309 -13.48 -161.51 30.34
CA ARG A 309 -13.75 -162.95 30.11
C ARG A 309 -12.57 -163.67 29.46
N GLU A 310 -11.87 -163.08 28.49
CA GLU A 310 -10.64 -163.64 27.92
C GLU A 310 -9.53 -163.77 28.95
N ARG A 311 -9.34 -162.76 29.82
CA ARG A 311 -8.34 -162.84 30.92
C ARG A 311 -8.70 -163.85 32.00
N ALA A 312 -9.99 -164.10 32.24
CA ALA A 312 -10.45 -165.13 33.17
C ALA A 312 -10.32 -166.55 32.59
N ALA A 313 -10.52 -166.72 31.28
CA ALA A 313 -10.31 -167.98 30.57
C ALA A 313 -8.83 -168.36 30.38
N ALA A 314 -7.91 -167.40 30.46
CA ALA A 314 -6.46 -167.63 30.41
C ALA A 314 -5.81 -167.95 31.78
N ARG A 315 -6.60 -168.11 32.86
CA ARG A 315 -6.11 -168.52 34.19
C ARG A 315 -6.87 -169.71 34.79
N SER A 316 -7.45 -170.54 33.93
CA SER A 316 -7.30 -172.00 34.05
C SER A 316 -5.88 -172.38 33.65
#